data_AF-A0A0M3J3C6-F1
#
_entry.id   AF-A0A0M3J3C6-F1
#
_cell.length_a   1.000
_cell.length_b   1.000
_cell.length_c   1.000
_cell.angle_alpha   90.00
_cell.angle_beta   90.00
_cell.angle_gamma   90.00
#
_symmetry.space_group_name_H-M   'P 1'
#
loop_
_entity.id
_entity.type
_entity.pdbx_description
1 polymer ?
#
loop_
_entity_poly.entity_id
_entity_poly.type
_entity_poly.pdbx_seq_one_letter_code
_entity_poly.pdbx_strand_id
1 'polypeptide(L)'
;KFQEVRRIIRKRSIKGNGDTQSDKRCFHKFEISSETNFPIEAGLASSAAGFAAIAFAFGHLYKLSNDLVLQIARLGSGSACRSLYEGFVHWKVGRSSDGSDCTCETIAPADKWNSLRALILVTSSKSKHIGSTKGMQRSVETSQLLKYRVEEIVPKRVTR
;
A
#
# COMPACT_ATOMS: atom_id res chain seq x y z
N LYS A 1 -6.65 0.16 12.14
CA LYS A 1 -5.61 0.64 11.19
C LYS A 1 -4.72 1.72 11.81
N PHE A 2 -5.22 2.93 12.08
CA PHE A 2 -4.40 4.03 12.64
C PHE A 2 -3.89 3.84 14.09
N GLN A 3 -4.58 3.05 14.91
CA GLN A 3 -4.05 2.62 16.22
C GLN A 3 -2.75 1.82 16.07
N GLU A 4 -2.66 0.96 15.05
CA GLU A 4 -1.48 0.15 14.79
C GLU A 4 -0.31 0.98 14.27
N VAL A 5 -0.59 1.95 13.40
CA VAL A 5 0.40 2.97 12.97
C VAL A 5 0.97 3.71 14.19
N ARG A 6 0.10 4.17 15.11
CA ARG A 6 0.55 4.79 16.38
C ARG A 6 1.37 3.84 17.24
N ARG A 7 0.99 2.56 17.32
CA ARG A 7 1.75 1.54 18.06
C ARG A 7 3.15 1.36 17.50
N ILE A 8 3.30 1.31 16.16
CA ILE A 8 4.58 1.19 15.47
C ILE A 8 5.46 2.42 15.75
N ILE A 9 4.91 3.63 15.61
CA ILE A 9 5.62 4.89 15.90
C ILE A 9 6.08 4.95 17.37
N ARG A 10 5.21 4.59 18.32
CA ARG A 10 5.53 4.59 19.76
C ARG A 10 6.61 3.59 20.14
N LYS A 11 6.58 2.35 19.62
CA LYS A 11 7.62 1.35 19.90
C LYS A 11 9.02 1.84 19.51
N ARG A 12 9.13 2.72 18.52
CA ARG A 12 10.41 3.31 18.09
C ARG A 12 10.88 4.44 19.02
N SER A 13 9.98 5.31 19.47
CA SER A 13 10.30 6.34 20.48
C SER A 13 10.87 5.75 21.78
N ILE A 14 10.59 4.48 22.07
CA ILE A 14 11.04 3.77 23.27
C ILE A 14 12.37 3.02 23.06
N LYS A 15 12.64 2.51 21.83
CA LYS A 15 13.88 1.76 21.52
C LYS A 15 15.10 2.64 21.21
N GLY A 16 14.90 3.91 20.86
CA GLY A 16 16.00 4.86 20.65
C GLY A 16 16.42 5.53 21.96
N ASN A 17 17.15 4.82 22.83
CA ASN A 17 17.82 5.43 23.97
C ASN A 17 19.28 4.96 24.01
N GLY A 18 20.12 5.79 23.42
CA GLY A 18 21.56 5.63 23.22
C GLY A 18 22.00 6.77 22.32
N ASP A 19 22.03 7.96 22.91
CA ASP A 19 22.54 9.24 22.40
C ASP A 19 21.70 10.14 21.46
N THR A 20 21.64 11.39 21.93
CA THR A 20 21.38 12.68 21.27
C THR A 20 19.99 12.97 20.69
N GLN A 21 19.23 13.80 21.43
CA GLN A 21 18.18 14.72 20.97
C GLN A 21 17.22 14.20 19.87
N SER A 22 16.58 13.05 20.08
CA SER A 22 15.47 12.66 19.22
C SER A 22 14.24 13.51 19.52
N ASP A 23 13.83 14.28 18.52
CA ASP A 23 12.65 15.14 18.48
C ASP A 23 11.41 14.38 19.01
N LYS A 24 11.01 14.65 20.26
CA LYS A 24 9.93 13.98 21.03
C LYS A 24 8.53 14.28 20.47
N ARG A 25 8.36 14.37 19.15
CA ARG A 25 7.04 14.61 18.54
C ARG A 25 6.26 13.32 18.43
N CYS A 26 5.86 12.74 19.56
CA CYS A 26 4.87 11.67 19.58
C CYS A 26 3.47 12.28 19.70
N PHE A 27 2.88 12.64 18.57
CA PHE A 27 1.52 13.18 18.55
C PHE A 27 0.51 12.12 19.02
N HIS A 28 -0.35 12.48 19.98
CA HIS A 28 -1.36 11.57 20.53
C HIS A 28 -2.59 11.45 19.61
N LYS A 29 -2.84 12.51 18.86
CA LYS A 29 -3.90 12.67 17.87
C LYS A 29 -3.32 13.34 16.64
N PHE A 30 -3.93 13.08 15.49
CA PHE A 30 -3.63 13.74 14.22
C PHE A 30 -4.94 13.91 13.48
N GLU A 31 -4.98 14.96 12.66
CA GLU A 31 -6.02 15.20 11.68
C GLU A 31 -5.40 14.98 10.30
N ILE A 32 -6.15 14.33 9.41
CA ILE A 32 -5.70 14.04 8.04
C ILE A 32 -6.75 14.62 7.12
N SER A 33 -6.37 15.64 6.36
CA SER A 33 -7.10 16.07 5.16
C SER A 33 -6.39 15.49 3.94
N SER A 34 -7.14 14.82 3.07
CA SER A 34 -6.62 14.24 1.83
C SER A 34 -7.62 14.50 0.73
N GLU A 35 -7.14 15.08 -0.36
CA GLU A 35 -7.91 15.35 -1.56
C GLU A 35 -7.34 14.57 -2.74
N THR A 36 -8.14 14.37 -3.77
CA THR A 36 -7.73 13.71 -5.00
C THR A 36 -8.30 14.47 -6.18
N ASN A 37 -7.50 14.62 -7.23
CA ASN A 37 -7.92 15.25 -8.49
C ASN A 37 -8.48 14.23 -9.50
N PHE A 38 -8.61 12.96 -9.11
CA PHE A 38 -9.31 11.97 -9.91
C PHE A 38 -10.83 12.08 -9.71
N PRO A 39 -11.63 11.87 -10.76
CA PRO A 39 -13.08 11.81 -10.61
C PRO A 39 -13.46 10.74 -9.58
N ILE A 40 -14.18 11.17 -8.54
CA ILE A 40 -14.71 10.27 -7.52
C ILE A 40 -15.57 9.21 -8.25
N GLU A 41 -15.37 7.94 -7.90
CA GLU A 41 -16.09 6.78 -8.47
C GLU A 41 -15.74 6.35 -9.91
N ALA A 42 -14.70 6.90 -10.55
CA ALA A 42 -14.19 6.43 -11.86
C ALA A 42 -13.54 5.02 -11.85
N GLY A 43 -13.71 4.24 -10.77
CA GLY A 43 -13.15 2.90 -10.65
C GLY A 43 -11.63 2.83 -10.49
N LEU A 44 -10.93 3.97 -10.43
CA LEU A 44 -9.50 4.05 -10.16
C LEU A 44 -9.22 3.77 -8.68
N ALA A 45 -8.02 3.26 -8.39
CA ALA A 45 -7.59 2.83 -7.07
C ALA A 45 -7.37 4.00 -6.09
N SER A 46 -8.40 4.81 -5.85
CA SER A 46 -8.37 6.00 -4.99
C SER A 46 -7.88 5.69 -3.58
N SER A 47 -8.24 4.52 -3.03
CA SER A 47 -7.73 4.09 -1.73
C SER A 47 -6.23 3.77 -1.73
N ALA A 48 -5.66 3.27 -2.83
CA ALA A 48 -4.24 2.98 -2.91
C ALA A 48 -3.41 4.26 -2.86
N ALA A 49 -3.76 5.24 -3.72
CA ALA A 49 -3.08 6.53 -3.75
C ALA A 49 -3.22 7.28 -2.43
N GLY A 50 -4.44 7.33 -1.86
CA GLY A 50 -4.68 8.02 -0.58
C GLY A 50 -3.87 7.42 0.58
N PHE A 51 -3.88 6.09 0.73
CA PHE A 51 -3.09 5.46 1.82
C PHE A 51 -1.57 5.52 1.57
N ALA A 52 -1.12 5.54 0.32
CA ALA A 52 0.29 5.77 0.01
C ALA A 52 0.71 7.19 0.40
N ALA A 53 -0.08 8.20 0.05
CA ALA A 53 0.16 9.60 0.42
C ALA A 53 0.20 9.79 1.95
N ILE A 54 -0.75 9.21 2.67
CA ILE A 54 -0.78 9.25 4.14
C ILE A 54 0.46 8.56 4.75
N ALA A 55 0.82 7.38 4.24
CA ALA A 55 1.99 6.66 4.72
C ALA A 55 3.28 7.45 4.46
N PHE A 56 3.42 8.06 3.29
CA PHE A 56 4.54 8.92 2.93
C PHE A 56 4.61 10.16 3.84
N ALA A 57 3.48 10.82 4.09
CA ALA A 57 3.40 11.97 5.00
C ALA A 57 3.84 11.59 6.43
N PHE A 58 3.41 10.43 6.95
CA PHE A 58 3.91 9.92 8.23
C PHE A 58 5.39 9.55 8.19
N GLY A 59 5.87 9.01 7.07
CA GLY A 59 7.27 8.74 6.83
C GLY A 59 8.12 10.00 7.00
N HIS A 60 7.68 11.09 6.39
CA HIS A 60 8.33 12.38 6.51
C HIS A 60 8.22 12.97 7.93
N LEU A 61 7.01 13.02 8.49
CA LEU A 61 6.73 13.62 9.80
C LEU A 61 7.50 12.95 10.95
N TYR A 62 7.62 11.62 10.92
CA TYR A 62 8.26 10.83 11.98
C TYR A 62 9.63 10.26 11.59
N LYS A 63 10.19 10.66 10.43
CA LYS A 63 11.46 10.17 9.90
C LYS A 63 11.53 8.63 9.89
N LEU A 64 10.50 7.98 9.35
CA LEU A 64 10.40 6.53 9.28
C LEU A 64 11.31 5.98 8.17
N SER A 65 11.80 4.75 8.34
CA SER A 65 12.46 4.03 7.24
C SER A 65 11.45 3.68 6.15
N ASN A 66 11.95 3.48 4.92
CA ASN A 66 11.12 3.10 3.78
C ASN A 66 10.31 1.82 4.04
N ASP A 67 10.89 0.84 4.73
CA ASP A 67 10.20 -0.41 5.09
C ASP A 67 8.97 -0.16 5.98
N LEU A 68 9.08 0.77 6.93
CA LEU A 68 7.96 1.13 7.79
C LEU A 68 6.90 1.92 7.03
N VAL A 69 7.30 2.82 6.13
CA VAL A 69 6.37 3.54 5.25
C VAL A 69 5.60 2.55 4.38
N LEU A 70 6.30 1.56 3.81
CA LEU A 70 5.70 0.48 3.04
C LEU A 70 4.70 -0.34 3.86
N GLN A 71 5.09 -0.72 5.08
CA GLN A 71 4.22 -1.46 5.99
C GLN A 71 2.96 -0.65 6.34
N ILE A 72 3.10 0.65 6.63
CA ILE A 72 1.98 1.54 6.94
C ILE A 72 1.05 1.68 5.74
N ALA A 73 1.58 1.87 4.53
CA ALA A 73 0.79 1.92 3.31
C ALA A 73 -0.04 0.64 3.13
N ARG A 74 0.61 -0.53 3.27
CA ARG A 74 -0.02 -1.85 3.17
C ARG A 74 -1.13 -2.06 4.21
N LEU A 75 -0.93 -1.62 5.46
CA LEU A 75 -1.95 -1.68 6.52
C LEU A 75 -3.17 -0.82 6.21
N GLY A 76 -2.97 0.30 5.51
CA GLY A 76 -4.03 1.16 5.02
C GLY A 76 -4.83 0.48 3.90
N SER A 77 -4.14 0.15 2.81
CA SER A 77 -4.64 -0.60 1.66
C SER A 77 -3.51 -1.44 1.08
N GLY A 78 -3.76 -2.74 0.84
CA GLY A 78 -2.71 -3.64 0.34
C GLY A 78 -2.03 -3.13 -0.94
N SER A 79 -2.79 -2.57 -1.88
CA SER A 79 -2.23 -2.01 -3.13
C SER A 79 -1.47 -0.70 -2.97
N ALA A 80 -1.62 0.02 -1.85
CA ALA A 80 -0.98 1.32 -1.64
C ALA A 80 0.56 1.23 -1.60
N CYS A 81 1.11 0.09 -1.16
CA CYS A 81 2.57 -0.10 -1.11
C CYS A 81 3.24 0.04 -2.49
N ARG A 82 2.54 -0.31 -3.58
CA ARG A 82 3.07 -0.14 -4.94
C ARG A 82 3.11 1.30 -5.41
N SER A 83 2.27 2.17 -4.85
CA SER A 83 2.23 3.60 -5.20
C SER A 83 3.30 4.43 -4.48
N LEU A 84 4.15 3.80 -3.66
CA LEU A 84 5.33 4.45 -3.07
C LEU A 84 6.54 4.48 -4.02
N TYR A 85 6.46 3.76 -5.14
CA TYR A 85 7.54 3.60 -6.10
C TYR A 85 7.08 4.03 -7.49
N GLU A 86 8.02 4.47 -8.30
CA GLU A 86 7.77 4.88 -9.69
C GLU A 86 8.02 3.73 -10.67
N GLY A 87 7.45 3.87 -11.87
CA GLY A 87 7.59 2.92 -12.96
C GLY A 87 6.74 1.66 -12.79
N PHE A 88 7.30 0.53 -13.20
CA PHE A 88 6.67 -0.79 -13.03
C PHE A 88 7.08 -1.35 -11.67
N VAL A 89 6.09 -1.68 -10.84
CA VAL A 89 6.32 -2.04 -9.45
C VAL A 89 5.73 -3.41 -9.14
N HIS A 90 6.55 -4.29 -8.57
CA HIS A 90 6.14 -5.62 -8.12
C HIS A 90 5.96 -5.62 -6.60
N TRP A 91 4.76 -6.00 -6.13
CA TRP A 91 4.50 -6.29 -4.73
C TRP A 91 4.74 -7.77 -4.43
N LYS A 92 5.80 -8.05 -3.68
CA LYS A 92 6.15 -9.40 -3.21
C LYS A 92 5.31 -9.75 -1.98
N VAL A 93 4.65 -10.90 -2.03
CA VAL A 93 3.74 -11.36 -0.98
C VAL A 93 4.45 -11.56 0.37
N GLY A 94 5.71 -12.01 0.36
CA GLY A 94 6.39 -12.49 1.56
C GLY A 94 5.81 -13.82 2.04
N ARG A 95 6.52 -14.48 2.95
CA ARG A 95 6.13 -15.75 3.60
C ARG A 95 6.23 -15.64 5.12
N SER A 96 6.93 -14.64 5.65
CA SER A 96 7.03 -14.44 7.09
C SER A 96 5.68 -14.05 7.68
N SER A 97 5.32 -14.67 8.80
CA SER A 97 4.06 -14.41 9.50
C SER A 97 3.99 -12.99 10.07
N ASP A 98 5.13 -12.36 10.33
CA ASP A 98 5.22 -10.95 10.75
C ASP A 98 5.15 -9.96 9.58
N GLY A 99 5.17 -10.46 8.33
CA GLY A 99 5.10 -9.68 7.11
C GLY A 99 6.34 -8.82 6.84
N SER A 100 7.48 -9.12 7.47
CA SER A 100 8.75 -8.41 7.28
C SER A 100 9.35 -8.56 5.88
N ASP A 101 9.09 -9.69 5.22
CA ASP A 101 9.54 -9.99 3.85
C ASP A 101 8.52 -9.63 2.76
N CYS A 102 7.38 -9.05 3.15
CA CYS A 102 6.39 -8.50 2.24
C CYS A 102 6.83 -7.10 1.78
N THR A 103 7.42 -7.02 0.58
CA THR A 103 8.13 -5.84 0.06
C THR A 103 7.62 -5.41 -1.31
N CYS A 104 8.08 -4.26 -1.79
CA CYS A 104 7.83 -3.78 -3.15
C CYS A 104 9.16 -3.39 -3.80
N GLU A 105 9.28 -3.64 -5.09
CA GLU A 105 10.44 -3.24 -5.87
C GLU A 105 10.02 -2.67 -7.23
N THR A 106 10.77 -1.70 -7.72
CA THR A 106 10.66 -1.23 -9.10
C THR A 106 11.37 -2.24 -10.01
N ILE A 107 10.61 -2.89 -10.89
CA ILE A 107 11.13 -3.86 -11.87
C ILE A 107 11.59 -3.19 -13.17
N ALA A 108 11.05 -2.00 -13.45
CA ALA A 108 11.51 -1.14 -14.54
C ALA A 108 11.19 0.33 -14.19
N PRO A 109 12.15 1.25 -14.38
CA PRO A 109 11.92 2.67 -14.10
C PRO A 109 10.88 3.27 -15.05
N ALA A 110 10.33 4.43 -14.69
CA ALA A 110 9.24 5.06 -15.43
C ALA A 110 9.61 5.38 -16.89
N ASP A 111 10.89 5.69 -17.14
CA ASP A 111 11.43 6.02 -18.46
C ASP A 111 11.78 4.79 -19.32
N LYS A 112 11.69 3.57 -18.76
CA LYS A 112 12.03 2.34 -19.49
C LYS A 112 11.13 2.08 -20.69
N TRP A 113 9.86 2.50 -20.61
CA TRP A 113 8.84 2.27 -21.65
C TRP A 113 8.09 3.56 -22.00
N ASN A 114 8.83 4.54 -22.50
CA ASN A 114 8.31 5.88 -22.85
C ASN A 114 7.18 5.91 -23.89
N SER A 115 6.97 4.84 -24.66
CA SER A 115 5.87 4.72 -25.62
C SER A 115 4.58 4.17 -25.02
N LEU A 116 4.62 3.60 -23.80
CA LEU A 116 3.42 3.07 -23.16
C LEU A 116 2.44 4.20 -22.81
N ARG A 117 1.16 4.00 -23.12
CA ARG A 117 0.08 4.92 -22.78
C ARG A 117 -1.04 4.13 -22.12
N ALA A 118 -1.69 4.74 -21.13
CA ALA A 118 -2.89 4.18 -20.49
C ALA A 118 -4.07 5.10 -20.78
N LEU A 119 -5.15 4.52 -21.33
CA LEU A 119 -6.42 5.20 -21.54
C LEU A 119 -7.42 4.65 -20.50
N ILE A 120 -8.04 5.54 -19.72
CA ILE A 120 -9.03 5.17 -18.72
C ILE A 120 -10.41 5.54 -19.26
N LEU A 121 -11.21 4.53 -19.60
CA LEU A 121 -12.59 4.69 -20.04
C LEU A 121 -13.53 4.54 -18.84
N VAL A 122 -14.14 5.65 -18.41
CA VAL A 122 -15.10 5.65 -17.30
C VAL A 122 -16.47 5.23 -17.83
N THR A 123 -16.87 3.99 -17.55
CA THR A 123 -18.12 3.40 -18.04
C THR A 123 -19.32 3.60 -17.10
N SER A 124 -19.06 3.94 -15.84
CA SER A 124 -20.08 4.22 -14.83
C SER A 124 -19.49 5.09 -13.74
N SER A 125 -20.26 6.06 -13.26
CA SER A 125 -19.94 6.90 -12.11
C SER A 125 -20.65 6.44 -10.83
N LYS A 126 -21.22 5.22 -10.82
CA LYS A 126 -21.89 4.66 -9.64
C LYS A 126 -20.90 3.83 -8.83
N SER A 127 -20.96 3.97 -7.50
CA SER A 127 -20.17 3.14 -6.60
C SER A 127 -20.39 1.64 -6.82
N LYS A 128 -19.33 0.86 -6.64
CA LYS A 128 -19.38 -0.60 -6.76
C LYS A 128 -20.30 -1.16 -5.66
N HIS A 129 -21.27 -1.98 -6.07
CA HIS A 129 -22.18 -2.65 -5.14
C HIS A 129 -21.46 -3.50 -4.07
N ILE A 130 -20.30 -4.09 -4.41
CA ILE A 130 -19.47 -4.85 -3.47
C ILE A 130 -18.06 -4.25 -3.47
N GLY A 131 -17.62 -3.75 -2.31
CA GLY A 131 -16.26 -3.25 -2.12
C GLY A 131 -15.21 -4.37 -2.21
N SER A 132 -14.02 -4.02 -2.70
CA SER A 132 -12.94 -4.99 -2.97
C SER A 132 -12.57 -5.85 -1.78
N THR A 133 -12.50 -5.30 -0.56
CA THR A 133 -12.16 -6.08 0.65
C THR A 133 -13.16 -7.23 0.87
N LYS A 134 -14.46 -6.93 0.84
CA LYS A 134 -15.51 -7.94 1.04
C LYS A 134 -15.56 -8.94 -0.12
N GLY A 135 -15.41 -8.44 -1.36
CA GLY A 135 -15.40 -9.28 -2.56
C GLY A 135 -14.21 -10.26 -2.61
N MET A 136 -13.01 -9.79 -2.28
CA MET A 136 -11.80 -10.61 -2.23
C MET A 136 -11.89 -11.65 -1.11
N GLN A 137 -12.33 -11.26 0.09
CA GLN A 137 -12.51 -12.18 1.22
C GLN A 137 -13.50 -13.30 0.85
N ARG A 138 -14.65 -12.94 0.28
CA ARG A 138 -15.62 -13.92 -0.20
C ARG A 138 -15.04 -14.84 -1.27
N SER A 139 -14.20 -14.30 -2.17
CA SER A 139 -13.55 -15.13 -3.20
C SER A 139 -12.58 -16.13 -2.58
N VAL A 140 -11.85 -15.76 -1.52
CA VAL A 140 -11.01 -16.70 -0.74
C VAL A 140 -11.85 -17.80 -0.11
N GLU A 141 -12.99 -17.44 0.47
CA GLU A 141 -13.87 -18.39 1.16
C GLU A 141 -14.61 -19.33 0.21
N THR A 142 -15.05 -18.85 -0.96
CA THR A 142 -16.02 -19.57 -1.79
C THR A 142 -15.53 -19.98 -3.17
N SER A 143 -14.47 -19.37 -3.70
CA SER A 143 -14.02 -19.65 -5.08
C SER A 143 -13.06 -20.83 -5.14
N GLN A 144 -13.51 -21.93 -5.73
CA GLN A 144 -12.66 -23.11 -5.99
C GLN A 144 -11.51 -22.79 -6.95
N LEU A 145 -11.67 -21.80 -7.83
CA LEU A 145 -10.65 -21.41 -8.82
C LEU A 145 -9.52 -20.56 -8.22
N LEU A 146 -9.78 -19.87 -7.11
CA LEU A 146 -8.82 -18.92 -6.56
C LEU A 146 -7.57 -19.63 -6.02
N LYS A 147 -7.74 -20.81 -5.41
CA LYS A 147 -6.61 -21.62 -4.91
C LYS A 147 -5.63 -21.96 -6.04
N TYR A 148 -6.15 -22.55 -7.13
CA TYR A 148 -5.35 -22.87 -8.31
C TYR A 148 -4.70 -21.63 -8.94
N ARG A 149 -5.42 -20.51 -9.01
CA ARG A 149 -4.87 -19.26 -9.53
C ARG A 149 -3.64 -18.81 -8.73
N VAL A 150 -3.71 -18.84 -7.40
CA VAL A 150 -2.64 -18.35 -6.50
C VAL A 150 -1.44 -19.29 -6.51
N GLU A 151 -1.69 -20.60 -6.48
CA GLU A 151 -0.63 -21.62 -6.39
C GLU A 151 0.08 -21.83 -7.74
N GLU A 152 -0.68 -21.90 -8.84
CA GLU A 152 -0.15 -22.38 -10.13
C GLU A 152 -0.03 -21.31 -11.22
N ILE A 153 -0.91 -20.31 -11.24
CA ILE A 153 -1.02 -19.37 -12.37
C ILE A 153 -0.21 -18.10 -12.13
N VAL A 154 -0.40 -17.44 -10.99
CA VAL A 154 0.25 -16.16 -10.70
C VAL A 154 1.78 -16.30 -10.64
N PRO A 155 2.38 -17.30 -9.96
CA PRO A 155 3.83 -17.43 -9.91
C PRO A 155 4.45 -17.53 -11.30
N LYS A 156 3.89 -18.38 -12.18
CA LYS A 156 4.37 -18.57 -13.56
C LYS A 156 4.24 -17.34 -14.45
N ARG A 157 3.32 -16.41 -14.13
CA ARG A 157 3.13 -15.16 -14.89
C ARG A 157 4.03 -14.04 -14.41
N VAL A 158 4.45 -14.07 -13.15
CA VAL A 158 5.31 -13.05 -12.54
C VAL A 158 6.79 -13.34 -12.82
N THR A 159 7.18 -14.62 -12.96
CA THR A 159 8.57 -15.02 -13.25
C THR A 159 8.93 -15.08 -14.74
N ARG A 160 7.99 -14.75 -15.63
CA ARG A 160 8.23 -14.65 -17.08
C ARG A 160 8.69 -13.24 -17.43
#